data_AF-A0A376CI76-F1
#
_entry.id   AF-A0A376CI76-F1
#
_cell.length_a   1.000
_cell.length_b   1.000
_cell.length_c   1.000
_cell.angle_alpha   90.00
_cell.angle_beta   90.00
_cell.angle_gamma   90.00
#
_symmetry.space_group_name_H-M   'P 1'
#
loop_
_entity.id
_entity.type
_entity.pdbx_description
1 polymer ?
#
loop_
_entity_poly.entity_id
_entity_poly.type
_entity_poly.pdbx_seq_one_letter_code
_entity_poly.pdbx_strand_id
1 'polypeptide(L)'
;MKQKTLALISIPLVAGVVLAGCSSSDDTQTQDQAQETVTTTATSPVETTDTTTETSTETSPVDTEPSNDTALAMLGAASTDPTTNWEESNGGAYADLDIKDIRVGSHDGFDRFVLEFAGEGLPSYHAGYVEEPLQQASGMPIDVAGPATLEVMVHGTAAAMMNTDNPLLKSVGPMDKAAGNVQGVTYGGTFEADSQFFIGLDKPRPYSVSVLENPARLVIDIKS
;
A
#
# COMPACT_ATOMS: atom_id res chain seq x y z
N MET A 1 -6.30 33.45 -48.69
CA MET A 1 -5.13 32.56 -48.55
C MET A 1 -5.64 31.14 -48.34
N LYS A 2 -4.98 30.16 -48.97
CA LYS A 2 -5.53 28.87 -49.43
C LYS A 2 -6.03 27.94 -48.31
N GLN A 3 -7.24 27.43 -48.48
CA GLN A 3 -7.83 26.35 -47.69
C GLN A 3 -7.11 25.02 -48.00
N LYS A 4 -6.71 24.27 -46.97
CA LYS A 4 -6.11 22.93 -47.09
C LYS A 4 -7.21 21.87 -46.94
N THR A 5 -7.40 21.13 -48.02
CA THR A 5 -8.36 20.03 -48.18
C THR A 5 -8.00 18.83 -47.30
N LEU A 6 -8.97 18.33 -46.53
CA LEU A 6 -8.93 17.03 -45.86
C LEU A 6 -8.91 15.91 -46.91
N ALA A 7 -8.03 14.93 -46.74
CA ALA A 7 -8.13 13.64 -47.40
C ALA A 7 -8.45 12.57 -46.35
N LEU A 8 -9.69 12.06 -46.39
CA LEU A 8 -10.08 10.84 -45.69
C LEU A 8 -9.42 9.64 -46.38
N ILE A 9 -8.66 8.83 -45.63
CA ILE A 9 -8.20 7.52 -46.07
C ILE A 9 -9.06 6.48 -45.37
N SER A 10 -9.96 5.88 -46.13
CA SER A 10 -10.78 4.71 -45.76
C SER A 10 -9.94 3.44 -45.86
N ILE A 11 -9.79 2.70 -44.76
CA ILE A 11 -9.18 1.35 -44.76
C ILE A 11 -10.33 0.32 -44.67
N PRO A 12 -10.39 -0.67 -45.57
CA PRO A 12 -11.44 -1.67 -45.57
C PRO A 12 -11.24 -2.78 -44.53
N LEU A 13 -12.40 -3.19 -44.02
CA LEU A 13 -12.75 -4.37 -43.26
C LEU A 13 -12.16 -5.67 -43.84
N VAL A 14 -11.52 -6.50 -43.01
CA VAL A 14 -11.43 -7.96 -43.24
C VAL A 14 -11.83 -8.67 -41.95
N ALA A 15 -12.96 -9.36 -42.03
CA ALA A 15 -13.46 -10.28 -41.03
C ALA A 15 -12.74 -11.63 -41.16
N GLY A 16 -12.34 -12.20 -40.02
CA GLY A 16 -11.83 -13.56 -39.91
C GLY A 16 -12.30 -14.18 -38.60
N VAL A 17 -13.52 -14.73 -38.61
CA VAL A 17 -14.05 -15.60 -37.56
C VAL A 17 -13.63 -17.03 -37.91
N VAL A 18 -12.87 -17.68 -37.03
CA VAL A 18 -12.72 -19.14 -37.05
C VAL A 18 -12.99 -19.65 -35.64
N LEU A 19 -14.11 -20.34 -35.49
CA LEU A 19 -14.39 -21.20 -34.34
C LEU A 19 -13.54 -22.47 -34.47
N ALA A 20 -12.80 -22.82 -33.42
CA ALA A 20 -12.30 -24.16 -33.19
C ALA A 20 -12.75 -24.59 -31.79
N GLY A 21 -13.89 -25.26 -31.74
CA GLY A 21 -14.29 -26.08 -30.60
C GLY A 21 -13.64 -27.45 -30.73
N CYS A 22 -12.98 -27.91 -29.67
CA CYS A 22 -12.69 -29.33 -29.46
C CYS A 22 -13.40 -29.75 -28.17
N SER A 23 -14.52 -30.43 -28.34
CA SER A 23 -15.12 -31.31 -27.33
C SER A 23 -14.69 -32.74 -27.63
N SER A 24 -14.16 -33.44 -26.64
CA SER A 24 -14.01 -34.89 -26.58
C SER A 24 -13.55 -35.21 -25.15
N SER A 25 -14.43 -35.65 -24.26
CA SER A 25 -15.00 -37.01 -24.10
C SER A 25 -14.26 -37.74 -22.98
N ASP A 26 -15.04 -38.00 -21.93
CA ASP A 26 -15.04 -39.16 -21.02
C ASP A 26 -13.72 -39.88 -20.73
N ASP A 27 -13.32 -39.84 -19.45
CA ASP A 27 -12.81 -41.04 -18.81
C ASP A 27 -13.49 -41.23 -17.45
N THR A 28 -14.37 -42.23 -17.44
CA THR A 28 -14.89 -42.87 -16.24
C THR A 28 -13.83 -43.84 -15.74
N GLN A 29 -13.33 -43.67 -14.53
CA GLN A 29 -12.79 -44.79 -13.76
C GLN A 29 -13.48 -44.89 -12.40
N THR A 30 -14.12 -46.04 -12.24
CA THR A 30 -14.78 -46.57 -11.06
C THR A 30 -13.78 -47.41 -10.26
N GLN A 31 -14.04 -47.53 -8.95
CA GLN A 31 -13.48 -48.45 -7.94
C GLN A 31 -12.20 -47.91 -7.27
N ASP A 32 -12.12 -47.84 -5.93
CA ASP A 32 -12.43 -48.94 -5.01
C ASP A 32 -12.90 -48.45 -3.62
N GLN A 33 -13.66 -49.31 -2.96
CA GLN A 33 -14.17 -49.18 -1.61
C GLN A 33 -13.05 -49.33 -0.57
N ALA A 34 -13.14 -48.58 0.53
CA ALA A 34 -12.80 -49.11 1.85
C ALA A 34 -13.56 -48.33 2.91
N GLN A 35 -14.63 -48.98 3.39
CA GLN A 35 -15.38 -48.66 4.58
C GLN A 35 -14.56 -49.12 5.79
N GLU A 36 -14.24 -48.21 6.73
CA GLU A 36 -14.00 -48.60 8.11
C GLU A 36 -14.86 -47.79 9.07
N THR A 37 -15.55 -48.54 9.91
CA THR A 37 -16.47 -48.11 10.95
C THR A 37 -15.73 -48.21 12.27
N VAL A 38 -15.67 -47.14 13.06
CA VAL A 38 -15.46 -47.27 14.51
C VAL A 38 -16.42 -46.34 15.24
N THR A 39 -17.38 -46.96 15.92
CA THR A 39 -18.20 -46.39 16.98
C THR A 39 -17.45 -46.51 18.29
N THR A 40 -17.40 -45.46 19.12
CA THR A 40 -17.35 -45.64 20.58
C THR A 40 -18.06 -44.48 21.29
N THR A 41 -18.81 -44.87 22.32
CA THR A 41 -19.82 -44.15 23.08
C THR A 41 -19.25 -43.27 24.20
N ALA A 42 -20.00 -42.19 24.48
CA ALA A 42 -20.13 -41.31 25.66
C ALA A 42 -19.30 -41.54 26.94
N THR A 43 -19.03 -40.44 27.67
CA THR A 43 -19.60 -40.10 29.01
C THR A 43 -18.93 -38.83 29.59
N SER A 44 -19.73 -37.86 30.06
CA SER A 44 -19.30 -36.70 30.87
C SER A 44 -18.93 -37.10 32.31
N PRO A 45 -18.19 -36.26 33.05
CA PRO A 45 -18.85 -35.52 34.13
C PRO A 45 -18.35 -34.07 34.35
N VAL A 46 -19.04 -33.44 35.31
CA VAL A 46 -19.15 -32.04 35.73
C VAL A 46 -18.07 -31.61 36.74
N GLU A 47 -17.99 -30.28 36.96
CA GLU A 47 -17.42 -29.52 38.11
C GLU A 47 -15.88 -29.39 38.16
N THR A 48 -15.29 -28.21 38.41
CA THR A 48 -15.47 -27.38 39.62
C THR A 48 -14.92 -25.95 39.38
N THR A 49 -15.58 -24.99 40.00
CA THR A 49 -15.20 -23.59 40.25
C THR A 49 -13.88 -23.48 41.02
N ASP A 50 -13.00 -22.56 40.64
CA ASP A 50 -12.15 -21.87 41.62
C ASP A 50 -11.95 -20.40 41.20
N THR A 51 -12.58 -19.52 41.98
CA THR A 51 -12.36 -18.07 41.98
C THR A 51 -11.34 -17.78 43.07
N THR A 52 -10.12 -17.44 42.67
CA THR A 52 -9.11 -16.89 43.58
C THR A 52 -9.16 -15.37 43.49
N THR A 53 -9.78 -14.74 44.48
CA THR A 53 -9.67 -13.31 44.76
C THR A 53 -8.47 -13.09 45.67
N GLU A 54 -7.35 -12.67 45.10
CA GLU A 54 -6.23 -12.15 45.88
C GLU A 54 -6.31 -10.62 45.93
N THR A 55 -6.56 -10.13 47.14
CA THR A 55 -6.43 -8.73 47.51
C THR A 55 -4.96 -8.47 47.83
N SER A 56 -4.24 -7.80 46.93
CA SER A 56 -2.95 -7.16 47.24
C SER A 56 -3.14 -5.66 47.30
N THR A 57 -3.04 -5.14 48.52
CA THR A 57 -2.71 -3.74 48.77
C THR A 57 -1.21 -3.61 48.61
N GLU A 58 -0.74 -3.04 47.49
CA GLU A 58 0.67 -2.73 47.30
C GLU A 58 0.84 -1.27 46.89
N THR A 59 1.60 -0.60 47.74
CA THR A 59 2.18 0.74 47.68
C THR A 59 2.51 1.20 46.26
N SER A 60 1.92 2.31 45.82
CA SER A 60 2.30 2.97 44.56
C SER A 60 3.77 3.41 44.62
N PRO A 61 4.68 2.89 43.78
CA PRO A 61 5.90 3.60 43.48
C PRO A 61 5.52 4.85 42.67
N VAL A 62 6.12 5.99 43.01
CA VAL A 62 6.11 7.19 42.17
C VAL A 62 6.74 6.80 40.84
N ASP A 63 5.89 6.61 39.83
CA ASP A 63 6.32 6.39 38.46
C ASP A 63 6.95 7.69 37.97
N THR A 64 8.28 7.74 37.99
CA THR A 64 9.01 8.75 37.25
C THR A 64 8.94 8.32 35.79
N GLU A 65 7.84 8.71 35.14
CA GLU A 65 7.69 8.56 33.70
C GLU A 65 8.92 9.19 33.03
N PRO A 66 9.70 8.45 32.25
CA PRO A 66 10.79 9.04 31.49
C PRO A 66 10.14 10.00 30.50
N SER A 67 10.26 11.29 30.80
CA SER A 67 9.90 12.37 29.88
C SER A 67 10.85 12.26 28.68
N ASN A 68 10.46 11.47 27.68
CA ASN A 68 11.10 11.40 26.37
C ASN A 68 10.76 12.69 25.61
N ASP A 69 11.28 13.82 26.09
CA ASP A 69 11.23 15.11 25.40
C ASP A 69 12.32 15.17 24.32
N THR A 70 12.43 14.09 23.54
CA THR A 70 13.26 14.05 22.35
C THR A 70 12.39 14.56 21.21
N ALA A 71 12.52 15.84 20.88
CA ALA A 71 11.90 16.40 19.69
C ALA A 71 12.21 15.50 18.49
N LEU A 72 11.16 15.04 17.81
CA LEU A 72 11.30 14.22 16.61
C LEU A 72 12.03 15.03 15.53
N ALA A 73 12.95 14.37 14.82
CA ALA A 73 13.67 14.95 13.70
C ALA A 73 13.29 14.25 12.39
N MET A 74 13.59 14.91 11.27
CA MET A 74 13.58 14.25 9.97
C MET A 74 14.60 13.10 9.95
N LEU A 75 14.26 12.00 9.27
CA LEU A 75 15.09 10.79 9.25
C LEU A 75 16.20 10.83 8.20
N GLY A 76 16.09 11.67 7.17
CA GLY A 76 17.04 11.75 6.07
C GLY A 76 17.42 13.18 5.68
N ALA A 77 18.41 13.28 4.79
CA ALA A 77 18.79 14.56 4.19
C ALA A 77 17.73 14.99 3.17
N ALA A 78 17.16 16.18 3.36
CA ALA A 78 16.07 16.66 2.52
C ALA A 78 16.60 17.34 1.24
N SER A 79 16.02 16.99 0.09
CA SER A 79 16.23 17.66 -1.21
C SER A 79 14.89 17.76 -1.96
N THR A 80 14.82 18.57 -3.03
CA THR A 80 13.70 18.57 -3.98
C THR A 80 13.92 17.63 -5.15
N ASP A 81 15.11 17.04 -5.27
CA ASP A 81 15.45 16.11 -6.35
C ASP A 81 14.66 14.80 -6.23
N PRO A 82 14.37 14.11 -7.34
CA PRO A 82 13.79 12.77 -7.29
C PRO A 82 14.74 11.80 -6.56
N THR A 83 14.17 10.88 -5.79
CA THR A 83 14.91 9.83 -5.09
C THR A 83 14.30 8.47 -5.32
N THR A 84 15.14 7.45 -5.32
CA THR A 84 14.75 6.06 -5.44
C THR A 84 15.72 5.21 -4.61
N ASN A 85 15.20 4.16 -3.98
CA ASN A 85 16.02 3.04 -3.49
C ASN A 85 15.76 1.78 -4.33
N TRP A 86 15.06 1.92 -5.46
CA TRP A 86 14.98 0.90 -6.48
C TRP A 86 16.33 0.81 -7.18
N GLU A 87 17.20 -0.01 -6.63
CA GLU A 87 18.27 -0.62 -7.40
C GLU A 87 17.83 -2.06 -7.72
N GLU A 88 18.33 -2.62 -8.82
CA GLU A 88 18.30 -4.09 -9.03
C GLU A 88 18.97 -4.86 -7.84
N SER A 89 19.60 -4.14 -6.90
CA SER A 89 20.45 -4.59 -5.81
C SER A 89 19.73 -5.09 -4.54
N ASN A 90 18.40 -5.14 -4.48
CA ASN A 90 17.67 -5.98 -3.50
C ASN A 90 17.87 -7.50 -3.73
N GLY A 91 18.92 -7.89 -4.44
CA GLY A 91 19.20 -9.27 -4.84
C GLY A 91 18.15 -9.86 -5.79
N GLY A 92 17.33 -9.00 -6.43
CA GLY A 92 16.21 -9.42 -7.29
C GLY A 92 15.03 -10.05 -6.55
N ALA A 93 15.02 -10.05 -5.21
CA ALA A 93 13.88 -10.52 -4.43
C ALA A 93 12.84 -9.41 -4.33
N TYR A 94 11.68 -9.62 -4.94
CA TYR A 94 10.53 -8.73 -4.78
C TYR A 94 9.96 -8.87 -3.36
N ALA A 95 9.71 -7.75 -2.69
CA ALA A 95 8.93 -7.74 -1.47
C ALA A 95 7.48 -8.16 -1.78
N ASP A 96 6.81 -8.75 -0.80
CA ASP A 96 5.37 -9.05 -0.86
C ASP A 96 4.68 -8.39 0.33
N LEU A 97 4.28 -7.14 0.13
CA LEU A 97 3.82 -6.24 1.18
C LEU A 97 2.33 -5.93 1.03
N ASP A 98 1.63 -5.94 2.16
CA ASP A 98 0.28 -5.39 2.29
C ASP A 98 0.33 -4.10 3.11
N ILE A 99 -0.37 -3.07 2.65
CA ILE A 99 -0.42 -1.77 3.32
C ILE A 99 -1.40 -1.87 4.50
N LYS A 100 -0.86 -1.75 5.71
CA LYS A 100 -1.61 -1.87 6.97
C LYS A 100 -2.05 -0.55 7.56
N ASP A 101 -1.29 0.51 7.33
CA ASP A 101 -1.68 1.84 7.79
C ASP A 101 -1.09 2.96 6.92
N ILE A 102 -1.78 4.08 6.91
CA ILE A 102 -1.43 5.31 6.20
C ILE A 102 -1.64 6.48 7.16
N ARG A 103 -0.54 7.16 7.51
CA ARG A 103 -0.53 8.25 8.49
C ARG A 103 0.09 9.51 7.91
N VAL A 104 -0.47 10.66 8.30
CA VAL A 104 0.11 11.98 8.06
C VAL A 104 0.10 12.71 9.41
N GLY A 105 1.20 13.40 9.75
CA GLY A 105 1.28 14.18 10.98
C GLY A 105 2.26 15.35 10.87
N SER A 106 1.99 16.42 11.61
CA SER A 106 2.87 17.59 11.70
C SER A 106 3.80 17.50 12.90
N HIS A 107 5.04 17.90 12.70
CA HIS A 107 6.10 17.96 13.70
C HIS A 107 6.80 19.33 13.65
N ASP A 108 7.70 19.60 14.59
CA ASP A 108 8.49 20.84 14.56
C ASP A 108 9.44 20.82 13.35
N GLY A 109 9.18 21.70 12.38
CA GLY A 109 10.00 21.89 11.18
C GLY A 109 9.74 20.93 10.01
N PHE A 110 8.84 19.95 10.13
CA PHE A 110 8.45 19.05 9.03
C PHE A 110 7.08 18.40 9.25
N ASP A 111 6.47 17.95 8.15
CA ASP A 111 5.34 17.02 8.17
C ASP A 111 5.82 15.63 7.74
N ARG A 112 5.17 14.58 8.24
CA ARG A 112 5.55 13.19 7.98
C ARG A 112 4.38 12.41 7.40
N PHE A 113 4.58 11.83 6.24
CA PHE A 113 3.73 10.79 5.66
C PHE A 113 4.36 9.40 5.91
N VAL A 114 3.56 8.43 6.36
CA VAL A 114 4.03 7.08 6.67
C VAL A 114 3.10 6.06 6.04
N LEU A 115 3.69 5.13 5.30
CA LEU A 115 3.07 3.86 4.95
C LEU A 115 3.66 2.78 5.86
N GLU A 116 2.80 2.01 6.51
CA GLU A 116 3.17 0.84 7.29
C GLU A 116 2.75 -0.43 6.57
N PHE A 117 3.64 -1.41 6.56
CA PHE A 117 3.47 -2.65 5.82
C PHE A 117 3.54 -3.86 6.74
N ALA A 118 2.81 -4.92 6.36
CA ALA A 118 3.09 -6.28 6.77
C ALA A 118 3.48 -7.10 5.54
N GLY A 119 4.02 -8.31 5.77
CA GLY A 119 4.48 -9.19 4.71
C GLY A 119 5.99 -9.37 4.77
N GLU A 120 6.57 -9.83 3.66
CA GLU A 120 7.99 -10.17 3.57
C GLU A 120 8.76 -9.15 2.74
N GLY A 121 9.99 -8.83 3.17
CA GLY A 121 10.86 -7.87 2.51
C GLY A 121 10.69 -6.42 3.00
N LEU A 122 11.33 -5.50 2.28
CA LEU A 122 11.27 -4.06 2.54
C LEU A 122 10.74 -3.33 1.32
N PRO A 123 10.01 -2.21 1.50
CA PRO A 123 9.50 -1.45 0.38
C PRO A 123 10.65 -0.81 -0.41
N SER A 124 10.62 -0.99 -1.73
CA SER A 124 11.33 -0.11 -2.64
C SER A 124 10.41 0.99 -3.12
N TYR A 125 10.97 2.11 -3.55
CA TYR A 125 10.19 3.27 -3.96
C TYR A 125 10.89 4.08 -5.06
N HIS A 126 10.07 4.83 -5.79
CA HIS A 126 10.45 6.01 -6.54
C HIS A 126 9.62 7.19 -6.04
N ALA A 127 10.24 8.33 -5.76
CA ALA A 127 9.55 9.55 -5.36
C ALA A 127 10.10 10.76 -6.09
N GLY A 128 9.22 11.67 -6.50
CA GLY A 128 9.59 12.88 -7.23
C GLY A 128 8.42 13.82 -7.50
N TYR A 129 8.73 15.09 -7.71
CA TYR A 129 7.71 16.06 -8.11
C TYR A 129 7.27 15.83 -9.55
N VAL A 130 5.97 15.93 -9.78
CA VAL A 130 5.36 15.82 -11.12
C VAL A 130 4.53 17.05 -11.45
N GLU A 131 4.52 17.44 -12.72
CA GLU A 131 3.71 18.55 -13.23
C GLU A 131 2.25 18.11 -13.45
N GLU A 132 2.06 16.88 -13.96
CA GLU A 132 0.75 16.30 -14.25
C GLU A 132 0.62 14.97 -13.49
N PRO A 133 -0.21 14.91 -12.43
CA PRO A 133 -0.48 13.65 -11.73
C PRO A 133 -1.31 12.75 -12.64
N LEU A 134 -0.71 11.66 -13.14
CA LEU A 134 -1.37 10.69 -14.01
C LEU A 134 -1.43 9.33 -13.33
N GLN A 135 -2.60 8.71 -13.36
CA GLN A 135 -2.78 7.37 -12.84
C GLN A 135 -1.92 6.37 -13.62
N GLN A 136 -1.18 5.53 -12.90
CA GLN A 136 -0.44 4.43 -13.51
C GLN A 136 -1.37 3.50 -14.33
N ALA A 137 -0.80 2.91 -15.39
CA ALA A 137 -1.47 2.09 -16.40
C ALA A 137 -2.57 2.78 -17.25
N SER A 138 -3.52 3.50 -16.64
CA SER A 138 -4.61 4.14 -17.39
C SER A 138 -4.18 5.45 -18.06
N GLY A 139 -3.23 6.17 -17.48
CA GLY A 139 -2.80 7.50 -17.91
C GLY A 139 -3.86 8.59 -17.70
N MET A 140 -4.94 8.30 -16.97
CA MET A 140 -5.96 9.30 -16.67
C MET A 140 -5.46 10.31 -15.62
N PRO A 141 -5.84 11.59 -15.73
CA PRO A 141 -5.50 12.57 -14.71
C PRO A 141 -6.04 12.21 -13.33
N ILE A 142 -5.24 12.49 -12.30
CA ILE A 142 -5.60 12.37 -10.89
C ILE A 142 -5.71 13.76 -10.29
N ASP A 143 -6.83 14.05 -9.63
CA ASP A 143 -6.98 15.28 -8.85
C ASP A 143 -6.20 15.18 -7.53
N VAL A 144 -5.26 16.11 -7.32
CA VAL A 144 -4.42 16.21 -6.11
C VAL A 144 -4.61 17.58 -5.47
N ALA A 145 -4.68 17.63 -4.14
CA ALA A 145 -4.86 18.87 -3.41
C ALA A 145 -3.60 19.75 -3.47
N GLY A 146 -3.76 21.03 -3.80
CA GLY A 146 -2.64 21.99 -3.80
C GLY A 146 -1.89 22.10 -5.13
N PRO A 147 -1.05 23.14 -5.26
CA PRO A 147 -0.36 23.46 -6.53
C PRO A 147 0.93 22.67 -6.80
N ALA A 148 1.44 21.88 -5.86
CA ALA A 148 2.63 21.04 -6.06
C ALA A 148 2.31 19.59 -5.68
N THR A 149 2.72 18.65 -6.54
CA THR A 149 2.45 17.23 -6.32
C THR A 149 3.74 16.45 -6.22
N LEU A 150 3.96 15.79 -5.09
CA LEU A 150 5.00 14.77 -4.92
C LEU A 150 4.36 13.40 -5.16
N GLU A 151 4.78 12.73 -6.24
CA GLU A 151 4.40 11.34 -6.50
C GLU A 151 5.30 10.39 -5.71
N VAL A 152 4.71 9.34 -5.16
CA VAL A 152 5.40 8.24 -4.47
C VAL A 152 4.87 6.93 -5.04
N MET A 153 5.72 6.23 -5.80
CA MET A 153 5.49 4.88 -6.25
C MET A 153 6.17 3.91 -5.28
N VAL A 154 5.43 2.93 -4.78
CA VAL A 154 5.93 1.92 -3.84
C VAL A 154 5.87 0.55 -4.49
N HIS A 155 7.02 -0.10 -4.59
CA HIS A 155 7.17 -1.41 -5.23
C HIS A 155 7.05 -2.56 -4.24
N GLY A 156 6.66 -3.74 -4.74
CA GLY A 156 6.58 -4.96 -3.94
C GLY A 156 5.33 -5.05 -3.06
N THR A 157 4.22 -4.49 -3.53
CA THR A 157 2.92 -4.43 -2.85
C THR A 157 1.89 -5.41 -3.46
N ALA A 158 2.34 -6.59 -3.89
CA ALA A 158 1.48 -7.58 -4.56
C ALA A 158 0.31 -8.02 -3.66
N ALA A 159 0.55 -8.26 -2.37
CA ALA A 159 -0.51 -8.57 -1.41
C ALA A 159 -1.56 -7.45 -1.29
N ALA A 160 -1.16 -6.17 -1.34
CA ALA A 160 -2.12 -5.06 -1.35
C ALA A 160 -3.05 -5.11 -2.58
N MET A 161 -2.51 -5.53 -3.73
CA MET A 161 -3.27 -5.69 -4.97
C MET A 161 -4.30 -6.82 -4.90
N MET A 162 -3.99 -7.91 -4.17
CA MET A 162 -4.89 -9.04 -3.96
C MET A 162 -5.92 -8.78 -2.84
N ASN A 163 -5.60 -7.89 -1.91
CA ASN A 163 -6.47 -7.54 -0.78
C ASN A 163 -7.53 -6.49 -1.17
N THR A 164 -8.50 -6.91 -1.99
CA THR A 164 -9.58 -6.02 -2.47
C THR A 164 -10.50 -5.48 -1.37
N ASP A 165 -10.48 -6.08 -0.17
CA ASP A 165 -11.26 -5.64 0.97
C ASP A 165 -10.52 -4.64 1.88
N ASN A 166 -9.28 -4.25 1.53
CA ASN A 166 -8.51 -3.30 2.33
C ASN A 166 -9.25 -1.94 2.39
N PRO A 167 -9.71 -1.51 3.59
CA PRO A 167 -10.50 -0.29 3.70
C PRO A 167 -9.72 0.99 3.39
N LEU A 168 -8.39 0.93 3.40
CA LEU A 168 -7.50 2.04 3.08
C LEU A 168 -7.37 2.27 1.57
N LEU A 169 -7.57 1.24 0.76
CA LEU A 169 -7.27 1.22 -0.68
C LEU A 169 -8.49 0.91 -1.55
N LYS A 170 -9.71 1.18 -1.06
CA LYS A 170 -10.98 0.79 -1.71
C LYS A 170 -11.14 1.32 -3.13
N SER A 171 -10.66 2.53 -3.39
CA SER A 171 -10.81 3.19 -4.67
C SER A 171 -9.72 4.23 -4.88
N VAL A 172 -9.29 4.38 -6.14
CA VAL A 172 -8.48 5.51 -6.60
C VAL A 172 -9.19 6.82 -6.24
N GLY A 173 -8.46 7.77 -5.68
CA GLY A 173 -9.03 9.05 -5.26
C GLY A 173 -8.46 9.60 -3.94
N PRO A 174 -8.96 10.76 -3.51
CA PRO A 174 -8.47 11.46 -2.34
C PRO A 174 -8.72 10.67 -1.05
N MET A 175 -7.76 10.73 -0.14
CA MET A 175 -7.85 10.21 1.22
C MET A 175 -8.10 11.35 2.20
N ASP A 176 -8.80 11.07 3.30
CA ASP A 176 -8.97 12.01 4.42
C ASP A 176 -7.68 12.07 5.27
N LYS A 177 -6.61 12.59 4.66
CA LYS A 177 -5.24 12.64 5.20
C LYS A 177 -4.57 13.95 4.79
N ALA A 178 -4.42 14.86 5.75
CA ALA A 178 -3.72 16.13 5.60
C ALA A 178 -3.12 16.56 6.94
N ALA A 179 -1.98 17.25 6.92
CA ALA A 179 -1.40 17.90 8.09
C ALA A 179 -0.35 18.94 7.64
N GLY A 180 -0.37 20.11 8.28
CA GLY A 180 0.61 21.17 8.02
C GLY A 180 0.66 21.58 6.54
N ASN A 181 1.80 21.35 5.90
CA ASN A 181 2.05 21.64 4.49
C ASN A 181 1.50 20.57 3.54
N VAL A 182 1.15 19.38 4.04
CA VAL A 182 0.44 18.33 3.30
C VAL A 182 -1.04 18.69 3.24
N GLN A 183 -1.48 19.17 2.08
CA GLN A 183 -2.87 19.59 1.83
C GLN A 183 -3.80 18.41 1.55
N GLY A 184 -3.25 17.25 1.16
CA GLY A 184 -4.01 16.04 0.93
C GLY A 184 -3.11 14.90 0.45
N VAL A 185 -3.58 13.66 0.61
CA VAL A 185 -2.99 12.48 -0.01
C VAL A 185 -4.03 11.86 -0.93
N THR A 186 -3.64 11.50 -2.15
CA THR A 186 -4.49 10.83 -3.13
C THR A 186 -3.91 9.47 -3.47
N TYR A 187 -4.74 8.43 -3.45
CA TYR A 187 -4.37 7.10 -3.91
C TYR A 187 -4.49 6.99 -5.43
N GLY A 188 -3.41 6.62 -6.12
CA GLY A 188 -3.39 6.35 -7.55
C GLY A 188 -3.78 4.92 -7.94
N GLY A 189 -3.94 4.02 -6.97
CA GLY A 189 -4.21 2.61 -7.21
C GLY A 189 -2.97 1.74 -7.12
N THR A 190 -3.17 0.43 -7.12
CA THR A 190 -2.11 -0.58 -7.23
C THR A 190 -2.23 -1.29 -8.57
N PHE A 191 -1.11 -1.41 -9.30
CA PHE A 191 -1.01 -2.14 -10.56
C PHE A 191 0.34 -2.85 -10.64
N GLU A 192 0.39 -4.08 -11.15
CA GLU A 192 1.63 -4.88 -11.29
C GLU A 192 2.52 -4.92 -10.02
N ALA A 193 1.89 -5.00 -8.83
CA ALA A 193 2.52 -4.98 -7.51
C ALA A 193 3.12 -3.61 -7.09
N ASP A 194 2.77 -2.53 -7.76
CA ASP A 194 3.20 -1.17 -7.42
C ASP A 194 2.02 -0.32 -6.97
N SER A 195 2.12 0.28 -5.79
CA SER A 195 1.10 1.18 -5.22
C SER A 195 1.51 2.64 -5.40
N GLN A 196 0.65 3.42 -6.04
CA GLN A 196 0.89 4.83 -6.36
C GLN A 196 0.18 5.74 -5.36
N PHE A 197 0.89 6.74 -4.86
CA PHE A 197 0.36 7.79 -4.01
C PHE A 197 0.80 9.15 -4.51
N PHE A 198 -0.06 10.15 -4.34
CA PHE A 198 0.26 11.55 -4.60
C PHE A 198 0.08 12.36 -3.32
N ILE A 199 1.10 13.12 -2.95
CA ILE A 199 1.09 14.01 -1.80
C ILE A 199 0.99 15.43 -2.31
N GLY A 200 -0.12 16.08 -1.98
CA GLY A 200 -0.44 17.44 -2.35
C GLY A 200 0.17 18.46 -1.40
N LEU A 201 0.89 19.45 -1.94
CA LEU A 201 1.65 20.45 -1.20
C LEU A 201 1.34 21.87 -1.68
N ASP A 202 1.54 22.86 -0.81
CA ASP A 202 1.39 24.30 -1.11
C ASP A 202 2.46 24.86 -2.07
N LYS A 203 3.62 24.22 -2.12
CA LYS A 203 4.73 24.46 -3.05
C LYS A 203 5.70 23.28 -3.01
N PRO A 204 6.64 23.16 -3.96
CA PRO A 204 7.73 22.19 -3.83
C PRO A 204 8.56 22.48 -2.57
N ARG A 205 8.75 21.45 -1.77
CA ARG A 205 9.48 21.46 -0.50
C ARG A 205 10.56 20.38 -0.50
N PRO A 206 11.72 20.65 0.12
CA PRO A 206 12.69 19.58 0.35
C PRO A 206 12.06 18.46 1.16
N TYR A 207 12.27 17.22 0.71
CA TYR A 207 11.76 16.02 1.36
C TYR A 207 12.87 14.97 1.47
N SER A 208 12.71 14.04 2.40
CA SER A 208 13.55 12.85 2.51
C SER A 208 12.68 11.61 2.63
N VAL A 209 13.15 10.50 2.08
CA VAL A 209 12.49 9.19 2.19
C VAL A 209 13.38 8.26 3.00
N SER A 210 12.78 7.48 3.90
CA SER A 210 13.50 6.52 4.74
C SER A 210 12.69 5.24 4.90
N VAL A 211 13.38 4.11 4.79
CA VAL A 211 12.79 2.80 5.06
C VAL A 211 13.14 2.40 6.48
N LEU A 212 12.13 2.01 7.27
CA LEU A 212 12.31 1.47 8.61
C LEU A 212 11.89 0.01 8.63
N GLU A 213 12.43 -0.73 9.59
CA GLU A 213 12.11 -2.13 9.84
C GLU A 213 11.32 -2.27 11.15
N ASN A 214 10.69 -3.43 11.36
CA ASN A 214 10.06 -3.85 12.62
C ASN A 214 9.04 -2.84 13.24
N PRO A 215 7.88 -2.57 12.59
CA PRO A 215 7.42 -3.07 11.30
C PRO A 215 8.01 -2.30 10.12
N ALA A 216 7.97 -2.91 8.93
CA ALA A 216 8.39 -2.30 7.69
C ALA A 216 7.59 -1.02 7.44
N ARG A 217 8.27 0.10 7.21
CA ARG A 217 7.64 1.40 6.94
C ARG A 217 8.40 2.17 5.89
N LEU A 218 7.65 2.90 5.06
CA LEU A 218 8.18 3.95 4.20
C LEU A 218 7.79 5.29 4.81
N VAL A 219 8.77 6.09 5.20
CA VAL A 219 8.60 7.38 5.86
C VAL A 219 9.06 8.48 4.94
N ILE A 220 8.18 9.44 4.66
CA ILE A 220 8.45 10.61 3.83
C ILE A 220 8.33 11.83 4.74
N ASP A 221 9.45 12.48 5.01
CA ASP A 221 9.49 13.73 5.76
C ASP A 221 9.56 14.92 4.80
N ILE A 222 8.71 15.91 5.01
CA ILE A 222 8.52 17.08 4.14
C ILE A 222 8.79 18.33 4.96
N LYS A 223 9.81 19.10 4.57
CA LYS A 223 10.26 20.27 5.33
C LYS A 223 9.22 21.39 5.32
N SER A 224 8.97 21.99 6.49
CA SER A 224 8.07 23.14 6.66
C SER A 224 8.53 24.42 5.98
#